data_AF-A0A1J5PP38-F1
#
_entry.id   AF-A0A1J5PP38-F1
#
_cell.length_a   1.000
_cell.length_b   1.000
_cell.length_c   1.000
_cell.angle_alpha   90.00
_cell.angle_beta   90.00
_cell.angle_gamma   90.00
#
_symmetry.space_group_name_H-M   'P 1'
#
loop_
_entity.id
_entity.type
_entity.pdbx_description
1 polymer ?
#
loop_
_entity_poly.entity_id
_entity_poly.type
_entity_poly.pdbx_seq_one_letter_code
_entity_poly.pdbx_strand_id
1 'polypeptide(L)'
;MFERLLPRHLEIIYRINVGHLALADTRCPGDVDFRASVSLIDEKSGRRVRMGQLAFVGSHRINGVSAMHSDLMKETVFHDLNHLYPGRITNKTNGITFRRWLMLANPKLTDLLREACGEAVLDDPTHLSHLEARASDSAFQERFRSVKHHNKIALARLIGERNNIKVDPAALFDVQIKRIHEYKRQLLNILEAIALYHAIKDDPQRNWVPRVKIFAGKAAASYRYAKLIIKLINDVADIVNNDSVIAGRLKIAFLADYNVSLAEVIIPAADLSEQISTAGMEASGTGNMKLALNGALTIGTLDGANIEIRDHVGAERVAEIGIVPQRLIEGLTDQIA
;
A
#
# COMPACT_ATOMS: atom_id res chain seq x y z
N MET A 1 29.54 4.03 18.72
CA MET A 1 28.50 3.14 19.31
C MET A 1 28.79 1.67 19.03
N PHE A 2 28.82 1.25 17.75
CA PHE A 2 28.98 -0.16 17.37
C PHE A 2 30.27 -0.79 17.93
N GLU A 3 31.40 -0.08 17.82
CA GLU A 3 32.70 -0.50 18.38
C GLU A 3 32.65 -0.78 19.89
N ARG A 4 31.93 0.05 20.66
CA ARG A 4 31.80 -0.10 22.11
C ARG A 4 30.94 -1.30 22.51
N LEU A 5 29.89 -1.59 21.74
CA LEU A 5 28.93 -2.64 22.07
C LEU A 5 29.32 -4.00 21.49
N LEU A 6 29.86 -4.03 20.27
CA LEU A 6 30.15 -5.23 19.50
C LEU A 6 31.54 -5.14 18.83
N PRO A 7 32.63 -4.96 19.60
CA PRO A 7 33.97 -4.74 19.07
C PRO A 7 34.41 -5.89 18.14
N ARG A 8 34.16 -7.14 18.55
CA ARG A 8 34.50 -8.31 17.73
C ARG A 8 33.72 -8.40 16.42
N HIS A 9 32.46 -8.00 16.42
CA HIS A 9 31.66 -8.00 15.18
C HIS A 9 32.15 -6.91 14.23
N LEU A 10 32.59 -5.77 14.77
CA LEU A 10 33.18 -4.71 13.97
C LEU A 10 34.47 -5.17 13.29
N GLU A 11 35.35 -5.88 14.00
CA GLU A 11 36.56 -6.48 13.41
C GLU A 11 36.20 -7.44 12.26
N ILE A 12 35.17 -8.27 12.44
CA ILE A 12 34.70 -9.19 11.40
C ILE A 12 34.18 -8.40 10.19
N ILE A 13 33.38 -7.36 10.41
CA ILE A 13 32.86 -6.50 9.33
C ILE A 13 34.02 -5.85 8.56
N TYR A 14 35.04 -5.35 9.24
CA TYR A 14 36.22 -4.80 8.57
C TYR A 14 36.96 -5.86 7.75
N ARG A 15 37.13 -7.07 8.27
CA ARG A 15 37.75 -8.18 7.51
C ARG A 15 36.93 -8.56 6.27
N ILE A 16 35.60 -8.60 6.38
CA ILE A 16 34.72 -8.81 5.23
C ILE A 16 34.90 -7.68 4.21
N ASN A 17 34.92 -6.42 4.68
CA ASN A 17 35.06 -5.25 3.82
C ASN A 17 36.40 -5.27 3.06
N VAL A 18 37.50 -5.69 3.69
CA VAL A 18 38.81 -5.81 3.02
C VAL A 18 38.74 -6.78 1.84
N GLY A 19 38.20 -7.99 2.05
CA GLY A 19 38.07 -8.98 0.97
C GLY A 19 37.10 -8.53 -0.14
N HIS A 20 36.00 -7.89 0.25
CA HIS A 20 35.01 -7.35 -0.68
C HIS A 20 35.56 -6.21 -1.54
N LEU A 21 36.32 -5.27 -0.95
CA LEU A 21 36.92 -4.16 -1.68
C LEU A 21 38.05 -4.62 -2.60
N ALA A 22 38.82 -5.65 -2.24
CA ALA A 22 39.81 -6.24 -3.14
C ALA A 22 39.15 -6.83 -4.42
N LEU A 23 37.95 -7.40 -4.30
CA LEU A 23 37.17 -7.84 -5.45
C LEU A 23 36.70 -6.67 -6.31
N ALA A 24 36.24 -5.57 -5.68
CA ALA A 24 35.85 -4.35 -6.37
C ALA A 24 37.02 -3.75 -7.17
N ASP A 25 38.21 -3.68 -6.55
CA ASP A 25 39.44 -3.19 -7.16
C ASP A 25 39.88 -4.06 -8.35
N THR A 26 39.64 -5.37 -8.30
CA THR A 26 39.91 -6.29 -9.41
C THR A 26 38.93 -6.09 -10.57
N ARG A 27 37.66 -5.76 -10.28
CA ARG A 27 36.60 -5.60 -11.29
C ARG A 27 36.67 -4.25 -11.99
N CYS A 28 36.96 -3.18 -11.24
CA CYS A 28 37.08 -1.81 -11.74
C CYS A 28 38.39 -1.17 -11.22
N PRO A 29 39.55 -1.50 -11.82
CA PRO A 29 40.85 -1.02 -11.32
C PRO A 29 40.96 0.50 -11.35
N GLY A 30 41.31 1.10 -10.21
CA GLY A 30 41.53 2.54 -10.08
C GLY A 30 40.28 3.39 -9.92
N ASP A 31 39.08 2.80 -9.94
CA ASP A 31 37.82 3.52 -9.75
C ASP A 31 37.52 3.73 -8.26
N VAL A 32 37.96 4.88 -7.75
CA VAL A 32 37.81 5.27 -6.34
C VAL A 32 36.34 5.46 -5.95
N ASP A 33 35.52 5.98 -6.87
CA ASP A 33 34.12 6.27 -6.60
C ASP A 33 33.29 4.98 -6.54
N PHE A 34 33.52 4.05 -7.47
CA PHE A 34 32.92 2.70 -7.42
C PHE A 34 33.34 1.94 -6.15
N ARG A 35 34.63 1.99 -5.79
CA ARG A 35 35.13 1.38 -4.56
C ARG A 35 34.44 1.95 -3.32
N ALA A 36 34.26 3.27 -3.27
CA ALA A 36 33.57 3.93 -2.18
C ALA A 36 32.06 3.60 -2.14
N SER A 37 31.42 3.46 -3.29
CA SER A 37 29.98 3.21 -3.39
C SER A 37 29.57 1.81 -2.92
N VAL A 38 30.43 0.79 -3.11
CA VAL A 38 30.18 -0.59 -2.65
C VAL A 38 30.64 -0.86 -1.21
N SER A 39 31.53 -0.01 -0.66
CA SER A 39 32.07 -0.18 0.70
C SER A 39 30.99 -0.43 1.75
N LEU A 40 31.31 -1.34 2.69
CA LEU A 40 30.49 -1.62 3.87
C LEU A 40 30.54 -0.51 4.92
N ILE A 41 31.50 0.42 4.80
CA ILE A 41 31.73 1.53 5.71
C ILE A 41 31.53 2.84 4.95
N ASP A 42 30.62 3.67 5.46
CA ASP A 42 30.48 5.06 5.03
C ASP A 42 31.44 5.94 5.86
N GLU A 43 32.37 6.60 5.18
CA GLU A 43 33.32 7.55 5.79
C GLU A 43 32.89 9.01 5.58
N LYS A 44 31.91 9.30 4.70
CA LYS A 44 31.49 10.67 4.35
C LYS A 44 30.54 11.27 5.39
N SER A 45 29.65 10.48 5.98
CA SER A 45 28.62 10.95 6.92
C SER A 45 28.91 10.62 8.39
N GLY A 46 30.21 10.64 8.74
CA GLY A 46 30.76 10.05 9.96
C GLY A 46 30.83 8.54 9.83
N ARG A 47 31.91 7.92 10.35
CA ARG A 47 32.18 6.48 10.18
C ARG A 47 30.99 5.62 10.63
N ARG A 48 30.30 4.99 9.67
CA ARG A 48 29.10 4.18 9.89
C ARG A 48 29.18 2.87 9.12
N VAL A 49 28.66 1.81 9.72
CA VAL A 49 28.44 0.53 9.01
C VAL A 49 27.18 0.65 8.17
N ARG A 50 27.28 0.32 6.88
CA ARG A 50 26.16 0.30 5.92
C ARG A 50 25.53 -1.09 5.91
N MET A 51 24.51 -1.28 6.74
CA MET A 51 23.90 -2.60 6.97
C MET A 51 23.28 -3.23 5.71
N GLY A 52 22.75 -2.42 4.79
CA GLY A 52 22.20 -2.93 3.53
C GLY A 52 23.27 -3.59 2.64
N GLN A 53 24.43 -2.95 2.55
CA GLN A 53 25.60 -3.41 1.81
C GLN A 53 26.15 -4.68 2.47
N LEU A 54 26.26 -4.69 3.81
CA LEU A 54 26.71 -5.87 4.55
C LEU A 54 25.77 -7.07 4.31
N ALA A 55 24.46 -6.84 4.38
CA ALA A 55 23.47 -7.89 4.11
C ALA A 55 23.56 -8.40 2.66
N PHE A 56 23.78 -7.50 1.69
CA PHE A 56 23.94 -7.86 0.29
C PHE A 56 25.19 -8.74 0.07
N VAL A 57 26.34 -8.31 0.57
CA VAL A 57 27.62 -9.03 0.43
C VAL A 57 27.57 -10.38 1.13
N GLY A 58 26.96 -10.44 2.31
CA GLY A 58 26.79 -11.66 3.11
C GLY A 58 25.74 -12.65 2.60
N SER A 59 24.98 -12.32 1.54
CA SER A 59 23.88 -13.15 1.03
C SER A 59 24.16 -13.69 -0.38
N HIS A 60 23.69 -14.91 -0.65
CA HIS A 60 23.73 -15.50 -1.99
C HIS A 60 22.60 -15.05 -2.91
N ARG A 61 21.45 -14.68 -2.32
CA ARG A 61 20.27 -14.16 -3.02
C ARG A 61 19.68 -13.01 -2.22
N ILE A 62 19.24 -11.99 -2.92
CA ILE A 62 18.55 -10.81 -2.42
C ILE A 62 17.26 -10.70 -3.23
N ASN A 63 16.14 -10.29 -2.64
CA ASN A 63 14.90 -10.14 -3.38
C ASN A 63 14.22 -8.79 -3.16
N GLY A 64 13.64 -8.26 -4.24
CA GLY A 64 12.57 -7.27 -4.12
C GLY A 64 11.23 -7.95 -3.83
N VAL A 65 10.20 -7.12 -3.64
CA VAL A 65 8.85 -7.54 -3.18
C VAL A 65 7.73 -7.23 -4.19
N SER A 66 8.11 -6.71 -5.35
CA SER A 66 7.33 -6.53 -6.58
C SER A 66 8.31 -6.51 -7.76
N ALA A 67 7.82 -6.68 -8.98
CA ALA A 67 8.66 -6.62 -10.17
C ALA A 67 9.37 -5.25 -10.29
N MET A 68 8.59 -4.17 -10.30
CA MET A 68 9.11 -2.79 -10.37
C MET A 68 10.13 -2.48 -9.26
N HIS A 69 9.85 -2.87 -8.01
CA HIS A 69 10.79 -2.64 -6.92
C HIS A 69 12.10 -3.42 -7.09
N SER A 70 12.02 -4.65 -7.60
CA SER A 70 13.20 -5.48 -7.86
C SER A 70 14.08 -4.88 -8.95
N ASP A 71 13.49 -4.27 -9.97
CA ASP A 71 14.23 -3.60 -11.03
C ASP A 71 14.82 -2.26 -10.55
N LEU A 72 14.04 -1.47 -9.79
CA LEU A 72 14.53 -0.23 -9.18
C LEU A 72 15.73 -0.49 -8.25
N MET A 73 15.73 -1.60 -7.49
CA MET A 73 16.88 -2.00 -6.68
C MET A 73 18.15 -2.22 -7.50
N LYS A 74 18.04 -2.82 -8.70
CA LYS A 74 19.17 -3.07 -9.60
C LYS A 74 19.68 -1.78 -10.23
N GLU A 75 18.81 -0.80 -10.46
CA GLU A 75 19.14 0.45 -11.15
C GLU A 75 19.57 1.56 -10.19
N THR A 76 19.19 1.50 -8.92
CA THR A 76 19.43 2.58 -7.95
C THR A 76 20.29 2.11 -6.76
N VAL A 77 19.65 1.75 -5.63
CA VAL A 77 20.29 1.54 -4.32
C VAL A 77 21.40 0.48 -4.35
N PHE A 78 21.25 -0.55 -5.19
CA PHE A 78 22.21 -1.64 -5.31
C PHE A 78 22.83 -1.75 -6.70
N HIS A 79 22.83 -0.67 -7.50
CA HIS A 79 23.43 -0.68 -8.85
C HIS A 79 24.85 -1.25 -8.87
N ASP A 80 25.76 -0.64 -8.10
CA ASP A 80 27.17 -1.02 -8.12
C ASP A 80 27.41 -2.40 -7.51
N LEU A 81 26.61 -2.77 -6.50
CA LEU A 81 26.65 -4.10 -5.89
C LEU A 81 26.09 -5.19 -6.83
N ASN A 82 25.09 -4.86 -7.64
CA ASN A 82 24.57 -5.74 -8.68
C ASN A 82 25.57 -5.89 -9.83
N HIS A 83 26.32 -4.84 -10.16
CA HIS A 83 27.43 -4.92 -11.11
C HIS A 83 28.56 -5.85 -10.62
N LEU A 84 28.89 -5.78 -9.32
CA LEU A 84 29.92 -6.62 -8.72
C LEU A 84 29.48 -8.08 -8.52
N TYR A 85 28.20 -8.30 -8.22
CA TYR A 85 27.62 -9.62 -7.97
C TYR A 85 26.35 -9.84 -8.81
N PRO A 86 26.48 -9.98 -10.14
CA PRO A 86 25.34 -10.11 -11.03
C PRO A 86 24.52 -11.37 -10.73
N GLY A 87 23.20 -11.27 -10.93
CA GLY A 87 22.28 -12.38 -10.75
C GLY A 87 21.93 -12.72 -9.29
N ARG A 88 22.39 -11.95 -8.30
CA ARG A 88 21.98 -12.14 -6.90
C ARG A 88 20.61 -11.53 -6.59
N ILE A 89 20.21 -10.46 -7.29
CA ILE A 89 18.89 -9.83 -7.11
C ILE A 89 17.83 -10.64 -7.85
N THR A 90 16.80 -11.06 -7.13
CA THR A 90 15.64 -11.83 -7.60
C THR A 90 14.34 -11.08 -7.27
N ASN A 91 13.20 -11.53 -7.80
CA ASN A 91 11.89 -11.03 -7.40
C ASN A 91 11.10 -12.11 -6.67
N LYS A 92 10.44 -11.71 -5.58
CA LYS A 92 9.39 -12.49 -4.91
C LYS A 92 8.26 -11.53 -4.58
N THR A 93 7.32 -11.36 -5.51
CA THR A 93 6.13 -10.54 -5.27
C THR A 93 5.43 -11.01 -4.00
N ASN A 94 5.05 -10.05 -3.15
CA ASN A 94 4.31 -10.35 -1.93
C ASN A 94 2.99 -11.07 -2.23
N GLY A 95 2.47 -11.77 -1.22
CA GLY A 95 1.15 -12.36 -1.24
C GLY A 95 0.46 -12.23 0.11
N ILE A 96 -0.81 -12.61 0.14
CA ILE A 96 -1.62 -12.65 1.35
C ILE A 96 -2.22 -14.05 1.53
N THR A 97 -2.43 -14.45 2.78
CA THR A 97 -3.13 -15.71 3.06
C THR A 97 -4.64 -15.54 2.87
N PHE A 98 -5.24 -16.38 2.02
CA PHE A 98 -6.68 -16.37 1.77
C PHE A 98 -7.46 -16.88 2.99
N ARG A 99 -6.83 -17.75 3.81
CA ARG A 99 -7.46 -18.29 5.02
C ARG A 99 -7.90 -17.18 5.99
N ARG A 100 -7.06 -16.16 6.19
CA ARG A 100 -7.43 -15.02 7.04
C ARG A 100 -8.22 -13.97 6.27
N TRP A 101 -7.72 -13.55 5.12
CA TRP A 101 -8.22 -12.34 4.44
C TRP A 101 -9.42 -12.58 3.53
N LEU A 102 -9.90 -13.82 3.41
CA LEU A 102 -11.12 -14.18 2.69
C LEU A 102 -11.98 -15.12 3.56
N MET A 103 -11.47 -16.29 3.95
CA MET A 103 -12.29 -17.31 4.64
C MET A 103 -12.74 -16.88 6.04
N LEU A 104 -11.81 -16.35 6.84
CA LEU A 104 -12.12 -15.84 8.17
C LEU A 104 -12.81 -14.47 8.12
N ALA A 105 -12.26 -13.53 7.34
CA ALA A 105 -12.76 -12.16 7.30
C ALA A 105 -14.11 -12.02 6.58
N ASN A 106 -14.38 -12.87 5.58
CA ASN A 106 -15.54 -12.76 4.71
C ASN A 106 -16.14 -14.15 4.39
N PRO A 107 -16.67 -14.85 5.41
CA PRO A 107 -17.20 -16.22 5.25
C PRO A 107 -18.34 -16.28 4.24
N LYS A 108 -19.19 -15.25 4.16
CA LYS A 108 -20.28 -15.19 3.19
C LYS A 108 -19.81 -15.10 1.74
N LEU A 109 -18.74 -14.34 1.47
CA LEU A 109 -18.13 -14.35 0.14
C LEU A 109 -17.50 -15.71 -0.14
N THR A 110 -16.83 -16.30 0.86
CA THR A 110 -16.19 -17.61 0.73
C THR A 110 -17.20 -18.69 0.32
N ASP A 111 -18.37 -18.74 0.95
CA ASP A 111 -19.43 -19.68 0.57
C ASP A 111 -19.94 -19.45 -0.85
N LEU A 112 -20.15 -18.18 -1.23
CA LEU A 112 -20.54 -17.83 -2.60
C LEU A 112 -19.48 -18.26 -3.64
N LEU A 113 -18.20 -18.14 -3.30
CA LEU A 113 -17.09 -18.57 -4.14
C LEU A 113 -17.01 -20.10 -4.26
N ARG A 114 -17.22 -20.84 -3.16
CA ARG A 114 -17.28 -22.32 -3.18
C ARG A 114 -18.40 -22.81 -4.07
N GLU A 115 -19.58 -22.19 -4.00
CA GLU A 115 -20.70 -22.55 -4.87
C GLU A 115 -20.40 -22.30 -6.36
N ALA A 116 -19.73 -21.18 -6.68
CA ALA A 116 -19.46 -20.80 -8.06
C ALA A 116 -18.25 -21.52 -8.68
N CYS A 117 -17.21 -21.79 -7.89
CA CYS A 117 -15.91 -22.28 -8.36
C CYS A 117 -15.60 -23.73 -7.94
N GLY A 118 -16.41 -24.30 -7.04
CA GLY A 118 -16.16 -25.59 -6.39
C GLY A 118 -15.31 -25.48 -5.12
N GLU A 119 -15.27 -26.55 -4.31
CA GLU A 119 -14.52 -26.60 -3.05
C GLU A 119 -13.01 -26.36 -3.21
N ALA A 120 -12.45 -26.73 -4.36
CA ALA A 120 -11.01 -26.59 -4.64
C ALA A 120 -10.50 -25.14 -4.53
N VAL A 121 -11.38 -24.13 -4.65
CA VAL A 121 -11.03 -22.71 -4.50
C VAL A 121 -10.48 -22.36 -3.10
N LEU A 122 -10.75 -23.20 -2.10
CA LEU A 122 -10.22 -23.02 -0.75
C LEU A 122 -8.72 -23.32 -0.66
N ASP A 123 -8.23 -24.27 -1.44
CA ASP A 123 -6.84 -24.70 -1.41
C ASP A 123 -6.04 -24.11 -2.58
N ASP A 124 -6.69 -23.91 -3.73
CA ASP A 124 -6.08 -23.39 -4.95
C ASP A 124 -6.81 -22.14 -5.47
N PRO A 125 -6.23 -20.93 -5.26
CA PRO A 125 -6.76 -19.67 -5.76
C PRO A 125 -6.95 -19.58 -7.28
N THR A 126 -6.28 -20.43 -8.08
CA THR A 126 -6.41 -20.37 -9.54
C THR A 126 -7.83 -20.67 -10.02
N HIS A 127 -8.60 -21.40 -9.21
CA HIS A 127 -10.02 -21.67 -9.45
C HIS A 127 -10.91 -20.42 -9.40
N LEU A 128 -10.43 -19.29 -8.86
CA LEU A 128 -11.17 -18.02 -8.89
C LEU A 128 -11.44 -17.52 -10.32
N SER A 129 -10.63 -17.93 -11.29
CA SER A 129 -10.84 -17.62 -12.72
C SER A 129 -12.21 -18.10 -13.23
N HIS A 130 -12.79 -19.15 -12.62
CA HIS A 130 -14.13 -19.62 -12.98
C HIS A 130 -15.25 -18.60 -12.71
N LEU A 131 -14.99 -17.59 -11.86
CA LEU A 131 -15.94 -16.49 -11.62
C LEU A 131 -16.18 -15.62 -12.86
N GLU A 132 -15.24 -15.57 -13.80
CA GLU A 132 -15.39 -14.75 -15.01
C GLU A 132 -16.64 -15.15 -15.80
N ALA A 133 -16.95 -16.45 -15.87
CA ALA A 133 -18.15 -16.97 -16.51
C ALA A 133 -19.45 -16.55 -15.81
N ARG A 134 -19.38 -16.11 -14.54
CA ARG A 134 -20.51 -15.63 -13.73
C ARG A 134 -20.59 -14.11 -13.65
N ALA A 135 -19.64 -13.38 -14.23
CA ALA A 135 -19.56 -11.93 -14.10
C ALA A 135 -20.78 -11.20 -14.68
N SER A 136 -21.44 -11.77 -15.70
CA SER A 136 -22.66 -11.22 -16.32
C SER A 136 -23.96 -11.84 -15.81
N ASP A 137 -23.90 -12.79 -14.86
CA ASP A 137 -25.07 -13.43 -14.27
C ASP A 137 -25.71 -12.48 -13.23
N SER A 138 -26.91 -11.98 -13.53
CA SER A 138 -27.61 -11.00 -12.69
C SER A 138 -27.96 -11.55 -11.31
N ALA A 139 -28.28 -12.84 -11.20
CA ALA A 139 -28.57 -13.48 -9.92
C ALA A 139 -27.30 -13.61 -9.08
N PHE A 140 -26.17 -13.96 -9.70
CA PHE A 140 -24.89 -13.99 -9.02
C PHE A 140 -24.45 -12.60 -8.54
N GLN A 141 -24.58 -11.58 -9.40
CA GLN A 141 -24.26 -10.19 -9.05
C GLN A 141 -25.10 -9.68 -7.86
N GLU A 142 -26.39 -10.01 -7.81
CA GLU A 142 -27.27 -9.64 -6.71
C GLU A 142 -26.79 -10.26 -5.39
N ARG A 143 -26.46 -11.56 -5.42
CA ARG A 143 -25.92 -12.26 -4.24
C ARG A 143 -24.57 -11.67 -3.81
N PHE A 144 -23.68 -11.38 -4.74
CA PHE A 144 -22.39 -10.74 -4.45
C PHE A 144 -22.57 -9.36 -3.81
N ARG A 145 -23.48 -8.53 -4.35
CA ARG A 145 -23.83 -7.22 -3.79
C ARG A 145 -24.46 -7.34 -2.40
N SER A 146 -25.30 -8.35 -2.16
CA SER A 146 -25.88 -8.63 -0.85
C SER A 146 -24.82 -8.97 0.20
N VAL A 147 -23.81 -9.77 -0.17
CA VAL A 147 -22.65 -10.07 0.71
C VAL A 147 -21.89 -8.77 1.05
N LYS A 148 -21.60 -7.93 0.06
CA LYS A 148 -20.93 -6.64 0.29
C LYS A 148 -21.76 -5.75 1.23
N HIS A 149 -23.06 -5.62 0.99
CA HIS A 149 -23.95 -4.80 1.81
C HIS A 149 -24.03 -5.32 3.26
N HIS A 150 -24.08 -6.64 3.45
CA HIS A 150 -24.01 -7.24 4.79
C HIS A 150 -22.73 -6.83 5.53
N ASN A 151 -21.57 -6.88 4.88
CA ASN A 151 -20.31 -6.46 5.47
C ASN A 151 -20.30 -4.96 5.79
N LYS A 152 -20.90 -4.13 4.92
CA LYS A 152 -21.05 -2.69 5.15
C LYS A 152 -21.93 -2.36 6.36
N ILE A 153 -23.00 -3.13 6.61
CA ILE A 153 -23.82 -2.99 7.82
C ILE A 153 -22.97 -3.27 9.07
N ALA A 154 -22.15 -4.32 9.06
CA ALA A 154 -21.28 -4.65 10.18
C ALA A 154 -20.27 -3.53 10.47
N LEU A 155 -19.63 -2.98 9.43
CA LEU A 155 -18.71 -1.85 9.59
C LEU A 155 -19.44 -0.56 10.03
N ALA A 156 -20.63 -0.27 9.49
CA ALA A 156 -21.42 0.89 9.88
C ALA A 156 -21.79 0.85 11.37
N ARG A 157 -22.14 -0.34 11.89
CA ARG A 157 -22.37 -0.55 13.32
C ARG A 157 -21.10 -0.23 14.13
N LEU A 158 -19.95 -0.77 13.71
CA LEU A 158 -18.67 -0.53 14.39
C LEU A 158 -18.28 0.95 14.41
N ILE A 159 -18.52 1.67 13.31
CA ILE A 159 -18.30 3.13 13.22
C ILE A 159 -19.23 3.86 14.20
N GLY A 160 -20.51 3.46 14.27
CA GLY A 160 -21.46 4.00 15.24
C GLY A 160 -21.01 3.78 16.69
N GLU A 161 -20.56 2.57 17.03
CA GLU A 161 -20.10 2.20 18.37
C GLU A 161 -18.82 2.93 18.79
N ARG A 162 -17.85 3.08 17.88
CA ARG A 162 -16.51 3.63 18.22
C ARG A 162 -16.39 5.13 18.05
N ASN A 163 -17.12 5.72 17.11
CA ASN A 163 -16.98 7.13 16.75
C ASN A 163 -18.25 7.94 17.00
N ASN A 164 -19.37 7.30 17.38
CA ASN A 164 -20.68 7.95 17.48
C ASN A 164 -21.10 8.63 16.16
N ILE A 165 -20.71 8.06 15.02
CA ILE A 165 -21.06 8.54 13.68
C ILE A 165 -22.05 7.55 13.05
N LYS A 166 -23.24 8.03 12.68
CA LYS A 166 -24.16 7.25 11.86
C LYS A 166 -23.79 7.37 10.38
N VAL A 167 -23.50 6.24 9.75
CA VAL A 167 -23.20 6.13 8.32
C VAL A 167 -24.21 5.22 7.63
N ASP A 168 -24.50 5.50 6.36
CA ASP A 168 -25.43 4.72 5.54
C ASP A 168 -24.70 3.59 4.80
N PRO A 169 -25.02 2.30 5.04
CA PRO A 169 -24.43 1.18 4.31
C PRO A 169 -24.78 1.12 2.81
N ALA A 170 -25.71 1.93 2.32
CA ALA A 170 -25.97 2.08 0.89
C ALA A 170 -24.97 3.04 0.20
N ALA A 171 -24.32 3.93 0.95
CA ALA A 171 -23.31 4.86 0.44
C ALA A 171 -22.04 4.13 0.02
N LEU A 172 -21.27 4.69 -0.91
CA LEU A 172 -19.98 4.15 -1.33
C LEU A 172 -18.97 4.22 -0.17
N PHE A 173 -18.45 3.07 0.26
CA PHE A 173 -17.42 2.98 1.29
C PHE A 173 -16.04 3.10 0.67
N ASP A 174 -15.45 4.29 0.83
CA ASP A 174 -14.17 4.71 0.29
C ASP A 174 -13.09 4.59 1.37
N VAL A 175 -12.15 3.66 1.19
CA VAL A 175 -11.30 3.16 2.27
C VAL A 175 -9.82 3.42 2.00
N GLN A 176 -9.16 4.12 2.93
CA GLN A 176 -7.71 4.26 2.99
C GLN A 176 -7.13 3.78 4.33
N ILE A 177 -6.74 2.50 4.39
CA ILE A 177 -6.27 1.83 5.62
C ILE A 177 -4.80 1.41 5.55
N LYS A 178 -3.92 2.29 6.01
CA LYS A 178 -2.46 2.07 6.02
C LYS A 178 -1.78 2.98 7.03
N ARG A 179 -0.50 2.74 7.31
CA ARG A 179 0.32 3.65 8.14
C ARG A 179 0.17 5.09 7.65
N ILE A 180 0.04 6.03 8.58
CA ILE A 180 -0.03 7.45 8.23
C ILE A 180 1.38 7.93 7.90
N HIS A 181 1.58 8.35 6.66
CA HIS A 181 2.88 8.78 6.15
C HIS A 181 2.68 9.68 4.94
N GLU A 182 3.51 10.72 4.80
CA GLU A 182 3.42 11.68 3.69
C GLU A 182 3.42 11.01 2.30
N TYR A 183 4.31 10.05 2.01
CA TYR A 183 4.33 9.36 0.72
C TYR A 183 3.09 8.50 0.43
N LYS A 184 2.32 8.11 1.47
CA LYS A 184 1.07 7.35 1.34
C LYS A 184 -0.13 8.26 1.05
N ARG A 185 0.10 9.58 1.09
CA ARG A 185 -0.79 10.66 0.65
C ARG A 185 -2.21 10.59 1.21
N GLN A 186 -2.38 10.26 2.50
CA GLN A 186 -3.66 10.51 3.19
C GLN A 186 -4.04 11.99 3.14
N LEU A 187 -3.05 12.89 3.08
CA LEU A 187 -3.26 14.31 2.85
C LEU A 187 -3.98 14.59 1.52
N LEU A 188 -3.61 13.91 0.43
CA LEU A 188 -4.28 14.08 -0.86
C LEU A 188 -5.75 13.65 -0.79
N ASN A 189 -6.03 12.52 -0.14
CA ASN A 189 -7.39 12.02 0.02
C ASN A 189 -8.27 12.97 0.85
N ILE A 190 -7.78 13.48 1.98
CA ILE A 190 -8.57 14.44 2.77
C ILE A 190 -8.77 15.78 2.05
N LEU A 191 -7.81 16.23 1.23
CA LEU A 191 -8.00 17.40 0.38
C LEU A 191 -9.08 17.17 -0.69
N GLU A 192 -9.16 15.98 -1.29
CA GLU A 192 -10.27 15.62 -2.19
C GLU A 192 -11.61 15.63 -1.47
N ALA A 193 -11.67 15.13 -0.23
CA ALA A 193 -12.89 15.17 0.56
C ALA A 193 -13.34 16.61 0.89
N ILE A 194 -12.40 17.53 1.14
CA ILE A 194 -12.69 18.97 1.32
C ILE A 194 -13.22 19.57 0.01
N ALA A 195 -12.61 19.27 -1.13
CA ALA A 195 -13.08 19.73 -2.43
C ALA A 195 -14.50 19.20 -2.74
N LEU A 196 -14.76 17.92 -2.46
CA LEU A 196 -16.07 17.31 -2.62
C LEU A 196 -17.12 17.96 -1.70
N TYR A 197 -16.75 18.24 -0.46
CA TYR A 197 -17.59 18.97 0.49
C TYR A 197 -18.01 20.34 -0.05
N HIS A 198 -17.08 21.12 -0.59
CA HIS A 198 -17.40 22.40 -1.23
C HIS A 198 -18.29 22.24 -2.47
N ALA A 199 -17.98 21.28 -3.35
CA ALA A 199 -18.77 21.04 -4.55
C ALA A 199 -20.23 20.66 -4.23
N ILE A 200 -20.47 19.86 -3.17
CA ILE A 200 -21.82 19.54 -2.70
C ILE A 200 -22.55 20.78 -2.18
N LYS A 201 -21.85 21.72 -1.54
CA LYS A 201 -22.46 22.96 -1.03
C LYS A 201 -22.77 23.96 -2.13
N ASP A 202 -21.94 23.99 -3.17
CA ASP A 202 -22.15 24.87 -4.33
C ASP A 202 -23.31 24.39 -5.21
N ASP A 203 -23.54 23.07 -5.28
CA ASP A 203 -24.70 22.48 -5.96
C ASP A 203 -25.38 21.38 -5.12
N PRO A 204 -26.19 21.78 -4.11
CA PRO A 204 -26.85 20.81 -3.23
C PRO A 204 -27.98 20.01 -3.89
N GLN A 205 -28.42 20.37 -5.10
CA GLN A 205 -29.54 19.70 -5.78
C GLN A 205 -29.07 18.64 -6.77
N ARG A 206 -27.79 18.67 -7.17
CA ARG A 206 -27.19 17.61 -7.98
C ARG A 206 -27.32 16.23 -7.29
N ASN A 207 -27.52 15.21 -8.12
CA ASN A 207 -27.59 13.82 -7.69
C ASN A 207 -26.20 13.27 -7.35
N TRP A 208 -25.67 13.65 -6.19
CA TRP A 208 -24.39 13.17 -5.65
C TRP A 208 -24.51 11.72 -5.16
N VAL A 209 -23.57 10.87 -5.55
CA VAL A 209 -23.45 9.52 -4.96
C VAL A 209 -23.01 9.67 -3.50
N PRO A 210 -23.79 9.18 -2.51
CA PRO A 210 -23.40 9.26 -1.10
C PRO A 210 -22.08 8.52 -0.86
N ARG A 211 -21.17 9.10 -0.09
CA ARG A 211 -19.83 8.56 0.18
C ARG A 211 -19.48 8.59 1.65
N VAL A 212 -18.86 7.52 2.14
CA VAL A 212 -18.27 7.42 3.46
C VAL A 212 -16.76 7.23 3.29
N LYS A 213 -15.98 8.27 3.58
CA LYS A 213 -14.52 8.24 3.59
C LYS A 213 -14.05 7.63 4.91
N ILE A 214 -13.33 6.51 4.85
CA ILE A 214 -12.91 5.72 5.99
C ILE A 214 -11.38 5.69 6.03
N PHE A 215 -10.82 6.32 7.05
CA PHE A 215 -9.39 6.32 7.33
C PHE A 215 -9.09 5.44 8.53
N ALA A 216 -8.01 4.67 8.45
CA ALA A 216 -7.47 4.00 9.63
C ALA A 216 -5.96 3.82 9.49
N GLY A 217 -5.22 4.13 10.55
CA GLY A 217 -3.77 4.05 10.53
C GLY A 217 -3.12 4.57 11.80
N LYS A 218 -1.81 4.33 11.92
CA LYS A 218 -0.98 4.84 13.02
C LYS A 218 0.14 5.70 12.45
N ALA A 219 0.49 6.76 13.16
CA ALA A 219 1.69 7.55 12.91
C ALA A 219 2.80 7.13 13.88
N ALA A 220 4.07 7.25 13.46
CA ALA A 220 5.19 7.11 14.39
C ALA A 220 5.16 8.25 15.42
N ALA A 221 5.54 7.96 16.66
CA ALA A 221 5.40 8.90 17.77
C ALA A 221 6.14 10.23 17.55
N SER A 222 7.35 10.17 16.96
CA SER A 222 8.19 11.32 16.64
C SER A 222 7.78 12.05 15.35
N TYR A 223 6.86 11.49 14.56
CA TYR A 223 6.55 12.01 13.23
C TYR A 223 5.44 13.08 13.30
N ARG A 224 5.85 14.32 13.54
CA ARG A 224 4.94 15.48 13.70
C ARG A 224 3.97 15.66 12.54
N TYR A 225 4.45 15.63 11.29
CA TYR A 225 3.59 15.84 10.10
C TYR A 225 2.54 14.75 9.94
N ALA A 226 2.90 13.48 10.14
CA ALA A 226 1.92 12.39 10.11
C ALA A 226 0.82 12.57 11.18
N LYS A 227 1.17 13.07 12.38
CA LYS A 227 0.17 13.40 13.42
C LYS A 227 -0.72 14.58 13.04
N LEU A 228 -0.19 15.59 12.35
CA LEU A 228 -0.99 16.71 11.84
C LEU A 228 -1.99 16.25 10.76
N ILE A 229 -1.63 15.29 9.91
CA ILE A 229 -2.56 14.70 8.95
C ILE A 229 -3.71 13.99 9.67
N ILE A 230 -3.43 13.22 10.74
CA ILE A 230 -4.49 12.61 11.56
C ILE A 230 -5.39 13.70 12.16
N LYS A 231 -4.80 14.75 12.74
CA LYS A 231 -5.57 15.88 13.30
C LYS A 231 -6.48 16.50 12.24
N LEU A 232 -5.94 16.83 11.07
CA LEU A 232 -6.69 17.41 9.94
C LEU A 232 -7.88 16.54 9.56
N ILE A 233 -7.69 15.22 9.41
CA ILE A 233 -8.79 14.30 9.07
C ILE A 233 -9.92 14.37 10.10
N ASN A 234 -9.59 14.40 11.39
CA ASN A 234 -10.60 14.46 12.45
C ASN A 234 -11.30 15.84 12.49
N ASP A 235 -10.55 16.93 12.41
CA ASP A 235 -11.12 18.29 12.41
C ASP A 235 -12.08 18.50 11.22
N VAL A 236 -11.71 17.99 10.04
CA VAL A 236 -12.58 18.04 8.84
C VAL A 236 -13.79 17.12 9.02
N ALA A 237 -13.62 15.93 9.59
CA ALA A 237 -14.72 15.02 9.88
C ALA A 237 -15.75 15.66 10.80
N ASP A 238 -15.33 16.38 11.84
CA ASP A 238 -16.24 17.08 12.76
C ASP A 238 -17.09 18.12 12.04
N ILE A 239 -16.51 18.88 11.11
CA ILE A 239 -17.25 19.86 10.31
C ILE A 239 -18.22 19.15 9.35
N VAL A 240 -17.71 18.23 8.52
CA VAL A 240 -18.48 17.58 7.45
C VAL A 240 -19.63 16.76 8.02
N ASN A 241 -19.39 16.01 9.11
CA ASN A 241 -20.39 15.11 9.67
C ASN A 241 -21.56 15.84 10.34
N ASN A 242 -21.35 17.09 10.76
CA ASN A 242 -22.36 17.91 11.46
C ASN A 242 -22.98 19.00 10.56
N ASP A 243 -22.55 19.13 9.30
CA ASP A 243 -23.15 20.08 8.35
C ASP A 243 -24.47 19.54 7.79
N SER A 244 -25.57 20.23 8.10
CA SER A 244 -26.91 19.87 7.66
C SER A 244 -27.11 20.01 6.14
N VAL A 245 -26.36 20.88 5.46
CA VAL A 245 -26.42 21.06 3.99
C VAL A 245 -25.92 19.80 3.27
N ILE A 246 -24.94 19.11 3.86
CA ILE A 246 -24.41 17.87 3.30
C ILE A 246 -25.45 16.75 3.36
N ALA A 247 -26.36 16.79 4.35
CA ALA A 247 -27.49 15.88 4.47
C ALA A 247 -27.10 14.39 4.36
N GLY A 248 -25.94 14.02 4.90
CA GLY A 248 -25.45 12.63 4.89
C GLY A 248 -24.81 12.15 3.58
N ARG A 249 -24.74 12.99 2.54
CA ARG A 249 -24.10 12.66 1.25
C ARG A 249 -22.59 12.47 1.35
N LEU A 250 -21.95 13.07 2.34
CA LEU A 250 -20.56 12.83 2.68
C LEU A 250 -20.45 12.60 4.18
N LYS A 251 -19.79 11.51 4.57
CA LYS A 251 -19.35 11.24 5.94
C LYS A 251 -17.87 10.90 5.94
N ILE A 252 -17.19 11.27 7.01
CA ILE A 252 -15.77 10.96 7.21
C ILE A 252 -15.60 10.28 8.56
N ALA A 253 -14.95 9.13 8.59
CA ALA A 253 -14.67 8.38 9.81
C ALA A 253 -13.18 8.03 9.90
N PHE A 254 -12.55 8.38 11.02
CA PHE A 254 -11.22 7.90 11.38
C PHE A 254 -11.34 6.82 12.46
N LEU A 255 -11.02 5.58 12.12
CA LEU A 255 -11.07 4.44 13.04
C LEU A 255 -9.72 4.31 13.77
N ALA A 256 -9.73 4.61 15.07
CA ALA A 256 -8.56 4.56 15.94
C ALA A 256 -8.04 3.13 16.15
N ASP A 257 -6.77 3.05 16.52
CA ASP A 257 -6.04 1.81 16.82
C ASP A 257 -6.12 0.73 15.72
N TYR A 258 -5.89 1.14 14.46
CA TYR A 258 -5.88 0.20 13.34
C TYR A 258 -4.94 -0.99 13.60
N ASN A 259 -5.53 -2.19 13.52
CA ASN A 259 -4.89 -3.47 13.77
C ASN A 259 -5.54 -4.56 12.88
N VAL A 260 -5.10 -5.81 13.01
CA VAL A 260 -5.58 -6.92 12.16
C VAL A 260 -7.08 -7.16 12.33
N SER A 261 -7.58 -7.19 13.58
CA SER A 261 -9.00 -7.40 13.85
C SER A 261 -9.88 -6.31 13.25
N LEU A 262 -9.44 -5.04 13.32
CA LEU A 262 -10.15 -3.95 12.69
C LEU A 262 -10.10 -4.06 11.15
N ALA A 263 -8.97 -4.49 10.59
CA ALA A 263 -8.84 -4.72 9.16
C ALA A 263 -9.77 -5.83 8.65
N GLU A 264 -9.98 -6.90 9.42
CA GLU A 264 -10.90 -8.00 9.09
C GLU A 264 -12.36 -7.54 8.98
N VAL A 265 -12.74 -6.41 9.60
CA VAL A 265 -14.07 -5.80 9.43
C VAL A 265 -14.10 -4.78 8.30
N ILE A 266 -13.05 -3.96 8.15
CA ILE A 266 -13.03 -2.89 7.15
C ILE A 266 -12.89 -3.46 5.72
N ILE A 267 -11.97 -4.40 5.51
CA ILE A 267 -11.62 -4.88 4.17
C ILE A 267 -12.82 -5.50 3.43
N PRO A 268 -13.61 -6.41 4.04
CA PRO A 268 -14.78 -7.00 3.38
C PRO A 268 -15.87 -5.99 3.03
N ALA A 269 -15.93 -4.85 3.74
CA ALA A 269 -16.93 -3.80 3.57
C ALA A 269 -16.53 -2.70 2.57
N ALA A 270 -15.28 -2.66 2.13
CA ALA A 270 -14.80 -1.62 1.22
C ALA A 270 -15.41 -1.77 -0.18
N ASP A 271 -15.91 -0.67 -0.76
CA ASP A 271 -16.31 -0.59 -2.17
C ASP A 271 -15.15 -0.06 -3.01
N LEU A 272 -14.45 0.96 -2.50
CA LEU A 272 -13.31 1.61 -3.13
C LEU A 272 -12.07 1.55 -2.21
N SER A 273 -10.93 1.25 -2.81
CA SER A 273 -9.64 1.05 -2.16
C SER A 273 -8.62 2.08 -2.63
N GLU A 274 -8.24 2.98 -1.73
CA GLU A 274 -7.32 4.09 -1.98
C GLU A 274 -5.84 3.64 -1.90
N GLN A 275 -5.23 3.45 -3.06
CA GLN A 275 -3.84 3.01 -3.25
C GLN A 275 -2.99 4.07 -3.92
N ILE A 276 -3.06 5.28 -3.35
CA ILE A 276 -2.57 6.52 -3.94
C ILE A 276 -1.18 6.93 -3.44
N SER A 277 -0.22 6.02 -3.25
CA SER A 277 1.15 6.41 -2.88
C SER A 277 1.81 7.24 -4.00
N THR A 278 2.79 8.11 -3.70
CA THR A 278 3.59 8.75 -4.77
C THR A 278 4.30 7.66 -5.57
N ALA A 279 4.20 7.70 -6.91
CA ALA A 279 4.74 6.64 -7.76
C ALA A 279 6.26 6.46 -7.55
N GLY A 280 6.71 5.21 -7.41
CA GLY A 280 8.09 4.84 -7.06
C GLY A 280 8.37 4.74 -5.56
N MET A 281 7.42 5.09 -4.68
CA MET A 281 7.65 5.09 -3.21
C MET A 281 7.03 3.87 -2.50
N GLU A 282 6.05 3.19 -3.09
CA GLU A 282 5.52 1.94 -2.54
C GLU A 282 6.22 0.73 -3.17
N ALA A 283 7.00 0.01 -2.36
CA ALA A 283 7.71 -1.19 -2.83
C ALA A 283 6.76 -2.30 -3.35
N SER A 284 5.56 -2.43 -2.78
CA SER A 284 4.57 -3.44 -3.18
C SER A 284 3.20 -3.07 -2.63
N GLY A 285 3.01 -3.20 -1.31
CA GLY A 285 1.70 -3.10 -0.67
C GLY A 285 0.96 -4.43 -0.67
N THR A 286 0.39 -4.80 0.47
CA THR A 286 -0.46 -6.01 0.62
C THR A 286 -1.89 -5.67 1.03
N GLY A 287 -2.17 -4.41 1.37
CA GLY A 287 -3.53 -3.96 1.65
C GLY A 287 -4.40 -3.93 0.40
N ASN A 288 -3.83 -3.49 -0.72
CA ASN A 288 -4.43 -3.52 -2.06
C ASN A 288 -4.88 -4.94 -2.45
N MET A 289 -4.04 -5.96 -2.27
CA MET A 289 -4.39 -7.36 -2.56
C MET A 289 -5.60 -7.84 -1.74
N LYS A 290 -5.67 -7.49 -0.46
CA LYS A 290 -6.79 -7.88 0.41
C LYS A 290 -8.09 -7.23 0.00
N LEU A 291 -8.03 -5.94 -0.34
CA LEU A 291 -9.18 -5.15 -0.76
C LEU A 291 -9.69 -5.64 -2.12
N ALA A 292 -8.80 -5.84 -3.09
CA ALA A 292 -9.14 -6.40 -4.40
C ALA A 292 -9.77 -7.80 -4.28
N LEU A 293 -9.18 -8.70 -3.48
CA LEU A 293 -9.71 -10.04 -3.23
C LEU A 293 -11.14 -10.01 -2.65
N ASN A 294 -11.46 -9.00 -1.84
CA ASN A 294 -12.78 -8.82 -1.26
C ASN A 294 -13.73 -7.98 -2.13
N GLY A 295 -13.39 -7.75 -3.40
CA GLY A 295 -14.24 -7.08 -4.38
C GLY A 295 -14.28 -5.57 -4.27
N ALA A 296 -13.30 -4.93 -3.63
CA ALA A 296 -13.16 -3.47 -3.68
C ALA A 296 -12.45 -3.06 -4.97
N LEU A 297 -12.98 -2.06 -5.66
CA LEU A 297 -12.31 -1.45 -6.81
C LEU A 297 -11.12 -0.62 -6.32
N THR A 298 -10.02 -0.64 -7.05
CA THR A 298 -8.83 0.14 -6.69
C THR A 298 -8.83 1.47 -7.42
N ILE A 299 -8.64 2.56 -6.68
CA ILE A 299 -8.17 3.84 -7.21
C ILE A 299 -6.72 4.04 -6.77
N GLY A 300 -5.81 4.30 -7.70
CA GLY A 300 -4.41 4.27 -7.35
C GLY A 300 -3.45 4.76 -8.42
N THR A 301 -2.22 4.98 -8.00
CA THR A 301 -1.09 5.25 -8.88
C THR A 301 -0.51 3.96 -9.44
N LEU A 302 0.20 4.07 -10.57
CA LEU A 302 1.04 3.01 -11.11
C LEU A 302 2.33 2.86 -10.28
N ASP A 303 2.16 2.22 -9.13
CA ASP A 303 3.20 2.03 -8.12
C ASP A 303 3.05 0.67 -7.42
N GLY A 304 4.19 0.08 -7.02
CA GLY A 304 4.23 -1.19 -6.31
C GLY A 304 3.38 -2.29 -6.95
N ALA A 305 2.61 -2.99 -6.13
CA ALA A 305 1.76 -4.11 -6.57
C ALA A 305 0.45 -3.66 -7.24
N ASN A 306 0.16 -2.36 -7.36
CA ASN A 306 -1.00 -1.90 -8.12
C ASN A 306 -0.84 -2.24 -9.62
N ILE A 307 0.39 -2.22 -10.13
CA ILE A 307 0.71 -2.59 -11.50
C ILE A 307 0.38 -4.06 -11.73
N GLU A 308 0.88 -4.94 -10.87
CA GLU A 308 0.62 -6.38 -10.95
C GLU A 308 -0.89 -6.69 -10.78
N ILE A 309 -1.59 -6.00 -9.86
CA ILE A 309 -3.05 -6.13 -9.73
C ILE A 309 -3.74 -5.72 -11.04
N ARG A 310 -3.42 -4.56 -11.60
CA ARG A 310 -3.99 -4.07 -12.86
C ARG A 310 -3.77 -5.08 -13.99
N ASP A 311 -2.56 -5.59 -14.13
CA ASP A 311 -2.21 -6.52 -15.21
C ASP A 311 -3.00 -7.84 -15.07
N HIS A 312 -3.37 -8.25 -13.86
CA HIS A 312 -4.22 -9.42 -13.61
C HIS A 312 -5.73 -9.16 -13.74
N VAL A 313 -6.23 -8.00 -13.32
CA VAL A 313 -7.68 -7.70 -13.31
C VAL A 313 -8.16 -6.95 -14.54
N GLY A 314 -7.25 -6.45 -15.38
CA GLY A 314 -7.54 -5.58 -16.52
C GLY A 314 -7.58 -4.10 -16.13
N ALA A 315 -7.02 -3.25 -16.99
CA ALA A 315 -6.93 -1.80 -16.75
C ALA A 315 -8.29 -1.12 -16.63
N GLU A 316 -9.32 -1.64 -17.30
CA GLU A 316 -10.70 -1.16 -17.24
C GLU A 316 -11.37 -1.36 -15.88
N ARG A 317 -10.80 -2.20 -15.00
CA ARG A 317 -11.31 -2.48 -13.65
C ARG A 317 -10.54 -1.75 -12.55
N VAL A 318 -9.61 -0.85 -12.91
CA VAL A 318 -8.81 -0.03 -11.99
C VAL A 318 -8.95 1.45 -12.37
N ALA A 319 -9.23 2.30 -11.37
CA ALA A 319 -9.22 3.74 -11.56
C ALA A 319 -7.78 4.27 -11.39
N GLU A 320 -7.03 4.31 -12.48
CA GLU A 320 -5.66 4.81 -12.50
C GLU A 320 -5.61 6.35 -12.44
N ILE A 321 -4.77 6.89 -11.55
CA ILE A 321 -4.56 8.34 -11.42
C ILE A 321 -3.08 8.70 -11.29
N GLY A 322 -2.74 9.94 -11.64
CA GLY A 322 -1.41 10.52 -11.39
C GLY A 322 -0.39 10.28 -12.49
N ILE A 323 0.87 10.52 -12.16
CA ILE A 323 2.00 10.52 -13.10
C ILE A 323 2.73 9.17 -13.00
N VAL A 324 3.19 8.65 -14.14
CA VAL A 324 4.04 7.46 -14.20
C VAL A 324 5.43 7.70 -13.58
N PRO A 325 6.05 6.71 -12.91
CA PRO A 325 7.32 6.90 -12.18
C PRO A 325 8.45 7.56 -12.99
N GLN A 326 8.59 7.22 -14.27
CA GLN A 326 9.65 7.73 -15.15
C GLN A 326 9.61 9.26 -15.30
N ARG A 327 8.40 9.83 -15.38
CA ARG A 327 8.18 11.28 -15.48
C ARG A 327 8.35 12.03 -14.15
N LEU A 328 8.35 11.31 -13.03
CA LEU A 328 8.53 11.89 -11.70
C LEU A 328 9.99 12.28 -11.45
N ILE A 329 10.93 11.53 -12.03
CA ILE A 329 12.38 11.83 -12.01
C ILE A 329 12.68 13.08 -12.86
N GLU A 330 12.04 13.20 -14.03
CA GLU A 330 12.16 14.35 -14.94
C GLU A 330 11.54 15.63 -14.33
N GLY A 331 10.33 15.53 -13.78
CA GLY A 331 9.64 16.72 -13.22
C GLY A 331 10.27 17.31 -11.95
N LEU A 332 11.03 16.51 -11.18
CA LEU A 332 11.79 17.00 -10.02
C LEU A 332 13.12 17.67 -10.43
N THR A 333 13.67 17.32 -11.59
CA THR A 333 14.88 17.96 -12.11
C THR A 333 14.56 19.32 -12.74
N ASP A 334 13.40 19.46 -13.40
CA ASP A 334 12.95 20.73 -13.99
C ASP A 334 12.55 21.81 -12.97
N GLN A 335 12.25 21.46 -11.72
CA GLN A 335 11.96 22.43 -10.65
C GLN A 335 13.19 22.87 -9.85
N ILE A 336 14.37 22.32 -10.16
CA ILE A 336 15.65 22.63 -9.48
C ILE A 336 16.65 23.33 -10.45
N ALA A 337 16.28 23.52 -11.73
CA ALA A 337 17.03 24.32 -12.70
C ALA A 337 16.51 25.76 -12.76
#